data_AF-S7NQN5-F1
#
_entry.id   AF-S7NQN5-F1
#
_cell.length_a   1.000
_cell.length_b   1.000
_cell.length_c   1.000
_cell.angle_alpha   90.00
_cell.angle_beta   90.00
_cell.angle_gamma   90.00
#
_symmetry.space_group_name_H-M   'P 1'
#
loop_
_entity.id
_entity.type
_entity.pdbx_description
1 polymer ?
#
loop_
_entity_poly.entity_id
_entity_poly.type
_entity_poly.pdbx_seq_one_letter_code
_entity_poly.pdbx_strand_id
1 'polypeptide(L)'
;MEVEGLSKAVVANLSDLMDHQWSADHRLATAALSVTDLKHAIHSKYKIAIQHQVLVVNGGECMAADRRVCTYSAGTDTNPIFLFNKEMILCELPPAIPKTTFSTENDMEIKVEESLMMPAVFHTVASRTQLAVEMYEVAKKLSSFCESLVHDEHLQHQGWAAIMANLEDCSNSYQKLLFKFENIYSNYLQSIEDIKLKLTQYVCH
;
A
#
# COMPACT_ATOMS: atom_id res chain seq x y z
N MET A 1 9.20 5.77 -19.89
CA MET A 1 9.29 6.21 -18.49
C MET A 1 8.88 5.01 -17.68
N GLU A 2 9.86 4.14 -17.41
CA GLU A 2 9.63 2.87 -16.73
C GLU A 2 9.17 3.16 -15.31
N VAL A 3 8.05 2.54 -14.92
CA VAL A 3 7.60 2.52 -13.53
C VAL A 3 8.45 1.46 -12.83
N GLU A 4 9.76 1.70 -12.74
CA GLU A 4 10.67 0.93 -11.91
C GLU A 4 10.42 1.32 -10.45
N GLY A 5 10.04 0.35 -9.62
CA GLY A 5 10.15 0.49 -8.17
C GLY A 5 8.85 0.63 -7.38
N LEU A 6 7.67 0.29 -7.91
CA LEU A 6 6.52 0.10 -7.02
C LEU A 6 6.68 -1.26 -6.31
N SER A 7 6.61 -1.28 -4.98
CA SER A 7 6.50 -2.52 -4.20
C SER A 7 5.12 -3.15 -4.42
N LYS A 8 4.98 -4.47 -4.14
CA LYS A 8 3.71 -5.23 -4.33
C LYS A 8 2.52 -4.64 -3.55
N ALA A 9 2.79 -3.80 -2.56
CA ALA A 9 1.84 -2.89 -1.94
C ALA A 9 2.41 -1.46 -2.01
N VAL A 10 1.64 -0.53 -2.55
CA VAL A 10 2.01 0.90 -2.58
C VAL A 10 1.17 1.57 -1.50
N VAL A 11 1.82 2.15 -0.51
CA VAL A 11 1.08 3.05 0.39
C VAL A 11 0.82 4.30 -0.43
N ALA A 12 -0.43 4.49 -0.84
CA ALA A 12 -0.83 5.72 -1.48
C ALA A 12 -0.96 6.76 -0.36
N ASN A 13 0.17 7.35 0.04
CA ASN A 13 0.07 8.55 0.85
C ASN A 13 -0.62 9.61 -0.02
N LEU A 14 -1.81 10.04 0.42
CA LEU A 14 -2.60 11.00 -0.34
C LEU A 14 -1.85 12.32 -0.52
N SER A 15 -0.92 12.64 0.39
CA SER A 15 0.00 13.77 0.27
C SER A 15 0.86 13.67 -1.00
N ASP A 16 1.39 12.49 -1.34
CA ASP A 16 2.20 12.30 -2.53
C ASP A 16 1.36 12.44 -3.80
N LEU A 17 0.12 11.95 -3.82
CA LEU A 17 -0.78 11.98 -4.99
C LEU A 17 -1.20 13.39 -5.42
N MET A 18 -1.07 14.39 -4.55
CA MET A 18 -1.76 15.67 -4.68
C MET A 18 -0.87 16.87 -5.03
N ASP A 19 0.28 16.66 -5.67
CA ASP A 19 1.16 17.78 -6.05
C ASP A 19 1.10 18.24 -7.52
N HIS A 20 1.24 19.57 -7.66
CA HIS A 20 1.26 20.46 -8.84
C HIS A 20 -0.04 20.81 -9.60
N GLN A 21 -1.13 20.06 -9.49
CA GLN A 21 -2.36 20.39 -10.25
C GLN A 21 -3.51 20.99 -9.41
N TRP A 22 -3.33 21.11 -8.09
CA TRP A 22 -4.42 21.42 -7.15
C TRP A 22 -4.14 22.60 -6.18
N SER A 23 -3.21 23.50 -6.53
CA SER A 23 -2.83 24.63 -5.67
C SER A 23 -3.94 25.70 -5.57
N ALA A 24 -4.63 25.73 -4.41
CA ALA A 24 -5.03 26.97 -3.70
C ALA A 24 -5.76 26.69 -2.35
N ASP A 25 -6.42 25.53 -2.17
CA ASP A 25 -7.24 25.28 -0.98
C ASP A 25 -7.14 23.82 -0.48
N HIS A 26 -5.98 23.50 0.13
CA HIS A 26 -5.54 22.15 0.50
C HIS A 26 -6.49 21.33 1.39
N ARG A 27 -7.44 21.96 2.10
CA ARG A 27 -8.35 21.31 3.07
C ARG A 27 -9.80 21.21 2.58
N LEU A 28 -10.23 22.08 1.66
CA LEU A 28 -11.63 22.16 1.21
C LEU A 28 -11.91 21.27 0.00
N ALA A 29 -10.88 20.94 -0.77
CA ALA A 29 -11.02 20.15 -1.98
C ALA A 29 -10.97 18.63 -1.77
N THR A 30 -10.04 18.16 -0.93
CA THR A 30 -9.96 16.77 -0.46
C THR A 30 -11.25 16.33 0.26
N ALA A 31 -11.94 17.28 0.90
CA ALA A 31 -13.20 17.02 1.60
C ALA A 31 -14.39 16.69 0.69
N ALA A 32 -14.32 17.02 -0.61
CA ALA A 32 -15.44 16.88 -1.54
C ALA A 32 -15.27 15.76 -2.59
N LEU A 33 -14.06 15.22 -2.76
CA LEU A 33 -13.77 14.22 -3.79
C LEU A 33 -14.41 12.87 -3.47
N SER A 34 -15.04 12.26 -4.49
CA SER A 34 -15.46 10.86 -4.41
C SER A 34 -14.24 9.93 -4.50
N VAL A 35 -14.39 8.71 -4.00
CA VAL A 35 -13.37 7.66 -4.20
C VAL A 35 -13.16 7.37 -5.68
N THR A 36 -14.17 7.55 -6.52
CA THR A 36 -14.03 7.45 -7.98
C THR A 36 -13.06 8.49 -8.54
N ASP A 37 -13.17 9.75 -8.10
CA ASP A 37 -12.27 10.83 -8.52
C ASP A 37 -10.83 10.54 -8.06
N LEU A 38 -10.67 10.04 -6.83
CA LEU A 38 -9.37 9.59 -6.32
C LEU A 38 -8.77 8.48 -7.20
N LYS A 39 -9.57 7.48 -7.60
CA LYS A 39 -9.09 6.41 -8.49
C LYS A 39 -8.67 6.93 -9.86
N HIS A 40 -9.38 7.92 -10.40
CA HIS A 40 -8.98 8.60 -11.65
C HIS A 40 -7.67 9.39 -11.49
N ALA A 41 -7.47 10.06 -10.35
CA ALA A 41 -6.22 10.75 -10.05
C ALA A 41 -5.03 9.78 -9.96
N ILE A 42 -5.20 8.66 -9.25
CA ILE A 42 -4.21 7.56 -9.16
C ILE A 42 -3.89 7.01 -10.55
N HIS A 43 -4.91 6.78 -11.38
CA HIS A 43 -4.72 6.31 -12.75
C HIS A 43 -3.88 7.29 -13.57
N SER A 44 -4.20 8.58 -13.48
CA SER A 44 -3.51 9.62 -14.23
C SER A 44 -2.03 9.73 -13.84
N LYS A 45 -1.74 9.64 -12.53
CA LYS A 45 -0.39 9.76 -11.97
C LYS A 45 0.46 8.51 -12.15
N TYR A 46 -0.04 7.36 -11.69
CA TYR A 46 0.76 6.13 -11.59
C TYR A 46 0.49 5.13 -12.72
N LYS A 47 -0.44 5.44 -13.64
CA LYS A 47 -0.83 4.57 -14.76
C LYS A 47 -1.39 3.21 -14.34
N ILE A 48 -1.88 3.11 -13.10
CA ILE A 48 -2.57 1.90 -12.60
C ILE A 48 -4.03 1.96 -13.08
N ALA A 49 -4.49 0.97 -13.84
CA ALA A 49 -5.87 0.91 -14.31
C ALA A 49 -6.87 0.86 -13.13
N ILE A 50 -8.01 1.54 -13.23
CA ILE A 50 -8.97 1.68 -12.13
C ILE A 50 -9.44 0.32 -11.59
N GLN A 51 -9.64 -0.68 -12.45
CA GLN A 51 -10.04 -2.03 -12.03
C GLN A 51 -8.97 -2.77 -11.20
N HIS A 52 -7.71 -2.36 -11.31
CA HIS A 52 -6.58 -2.90 -10.57
C HIS A 52 -6.32 -2.15 -9.25
N GLN A 53 -7.02 -1.04 -8.99
CA GLN A 53 -6.87 -0.25 -7.77
C GLN A 53 -7.83 -0.73 -6.67
N VAL A 54 -7.26 -1.25 -5.59
CA VAL A 54 -7.97 -1.56 -4.35
C VAL A 54 -7.52 -0.57 -3.27
N LEU A 55 -8.47 0.18 -2.73
CA LEU A 55 -8.23 1.22 -1.73
C LEU A 55 -8.82 0.78 -0.40
N VAL A 56 -8.00 0.78 0.64
CA VAL A 56 -8.35 0.30 1.98
C VAL A 56 -7.84 1.30 3.01
N VAL A 57 -8.62 1.53 4.06
CA VAL A 57 -8.20 2.38 5.19
C VAL A 57 -7.80 1.53 6.39
N ASN A 58 -7.19 2.16 7.40
CA ASN A 58 -6.92 1.50 8.67
C ASN A 58 -8.19 0.84 9.23
N GLY A 59 -8.04 -0.40 9.71
CA GLY A 59 -9.16 -1.25 10.12
C GLY A 59 -9.74 -2.13 9.02
N GLY A 60 -9.27 -2.03 7.78
CA GLY A 60 -9.63 -2.96 6.71
C GLY A 60 -10.90 -2.61 5.94
N GLU A 61 -11.48 -1.42 6.12
CA GLU A 61 -12.64 -1.01 5.33
C GLU A 61 -12.22 -0.69 3.88
N CYS A 62 -12.83 -1.38 2.92
CA CYS A 62 -12.68 -1.07 1.50
C CYS A 62 -13.44 0.21 1.14
N MET A 63 -12.78 1.12 0.43
CA MET A 63 -13.40 2.38 0.03
C MET A 63 -14.40 2.18 -1.11
N ALA A 64 -15.63 2.63 -0.91
CA ALA A 64 -16.71 2.54 -1.88
C ALA A 64 -16.64 3.69 -2.88
N ALA A 65 -16.78 3.38 -4.18
CA ALA A 65 -16.55 4.31 -5.28
C ALA A 65 -17.42 5.58 -5.23
N ASP A 66 -18.65 5.45 -4.73
CA ASP A 66 -19.67 6.49 -4.60
C ASP A 66 -19.54 7.33 -3.32
N ARG A 67 -18.73 6.88 -2.35
CA ARG A 67 -18.51 7.61 -1.10
C ARG A 67 -17.46 8.70 -1.27
N ARG A 68 -17.55 9.72 -0.42
CA ARG A 68 -16.53 10.77 -0.33
C ARG A 68 -15.31 10.26 0.43
N VAL A 69 -14.11 10.66 0.03
CA VAL A 69 -12.87 10.25 0.71
C VAL A 69 -12.87 10.68 2.19
N CYS A 70 -13.42 11.86 2.48
CA CYS A 70 -13.44 12.41 3.84
C CYS A 70 -14.30 11.62 4.85
N THR A 71 -15.21 10.74 4.40
CA THR A 71 -16.03 9.94 5.32
C THR A 71 -15.22 8.86 6.04
N TYR A 72 -14.02 8.57 5.55
CA TYR A 72 -13.16 7.52 6.09
C TYR A 72 -12.15 8.04 7.12
N SER A 73 -12.12 9.35 7.40
CA SER A 73 -11.16 9.99 8.33
C SER A 73 -9.70 9.58 8.08
N ALA A 74 -9.35 9.24 6.85
CA ALA A 74 -8.04 8.75 6.42
C ALA A 74 -7.39 9.71 5.41
N GLY A 75 -6.11 9.49 5.10
CA GLY A 75 -5.32 10.32 4.20
C GLY A 75 -4.30 11.24 4.88
N THR A 76 -3.88 10.90 6.09
CA THR A 76 -2.82 11.61 6.82
C THR A 76 -1.61 10.72 7.04
N ASP A 77 -0.46 11.30 7.40
CA ASP A 77 0.77 10.53 7.67
C ASP A 77 0.59 9.49 8.79
N THR A 78 -0.30 9.78 9.74
CA THR A 78 -0.65 8.88 10.85
C THR A 78 -1.84 7.96 10.56
N ASN A 79 -2.58 8.20 9.48
CA ASN A 79 -3.74 7.40 9.09
C ASN A 79 -3.87 7.36 7.56
N PRO A 80 -3.00 6.61 6.87
CA PRO A 80 -2.91 6.63 5.41
C PRO A 80 -4.07 5.87 4.74
N ILE A 81 -4.17 6.04 3.42
CA ILE A 81 -4.98 5.16 2.55
C ILE A 81 -4.02 4.19 1.87
N PHE A 82 -4.30 2.89 1.95
CA PHE A 82 -3.47 1.86 1.32
C PHE A 82 -3.97 1.58 -0.09
N LEU A 83 -3.06 1.56 -1.07
CA LEU A 83 -3.33 1.23 -2.47
C LEU A 83 -2.69 -0.10 -2.84
N PHE A 84 -3.53 -1.06 -3.15
CA PHE A 84 -3.08 -2.35 -3.66
C PHE A 84 -3.32 -2.39 -5.16
N ASN A 85 -2.25 -2.58 -5.93
CA ASN A 85 -2.31 -2.87 -7.35
C ASN A 85 -2.43 -4.39 -7.56
N LYS A 86 -3.58 -4.84 -8.05
CA LYS A 86 -3.85 -6.26 -8.31
C LYS A 86 -2.81 -6.90 -9.24
N GLU A 87 -2.30 -6.18 -10.23
CA GLU A 87 -1.29 -6.72 -11.15
C GLU A 87 0.03 -7.00 -10.43
N MET A 88 0.40 -6.16 -9.47
CA MET A 88 1.67 -6.27 -8.76
C MET A 88 1.65 -7.36 -7.69
N ILE A 89 0.51 -7.55 -7.03
CA ILE A 89 0.33 -8.64 -6.07
C ILE A 89 0.55 -9.99 -6.75
N LEU A 90 0.11 -10.12 -8.00
CA LEU A 90 0.25 -11.34 -8.80
C LEU A 90 1.64 -11.49 -9.44
N CYS A 91 2.46 -10.45 -9.43
CA CYS A 91 3.82 -10.50 -9.97
C CYS A 91 4.73 -11.28 -9.02
N GLU A 92 5.48 -12.26 -9.53
CA GLU A 92 6.44 -13.03 -8.70
C GLU A 92 7.73 -12.26 -8.41
N LEU A 93 8.06 -11.24 -9.19
CA LEU A 93 9.29 -10.48 -9.05
C LEU A 93 9.33 -9.75 -7.69
N PRO A 94 10.41 -9.89 -6.89
CA PRO A 94 10.56 -9.08 -5.68
C PRO A 94 10.72 -7.60 -6.07
N PRO A 95 10.26 -6.66 -5.21
CA PRO A 95 10.62 -5.26 -5.35
C PRO A 95 12.16 -5.13 -5.36
N ALA A 96 12.71 -4.44 -6.35
CA ALA A 96 14.15 -4.24 -6.48
C ALA A 96 14.47 -2.74 -6.35
N ILE A 97 15.50 -2.44 -5.57
CA ILE A 97 16.09 -1.09 -5.55
C ILE A 97 16.88 -0.94 -6.86
N PRO A 98 16.58 0.05 -7.70
CA PRO A 98 17.33 0.27 -8.93
C PRO A 98 18.82 0.44 -8.63
N LYS A 99 19.68 -0.22 -9.40
CA LYS A 99 21.14 -0.14 -9.21
C LYS A 99 21.70 1.29 -9.37
N THR A 100 20.94 2.16 -10.04
CA THR A 100 21.28 3.57 -10.26
C THR A 100 21.07 4.46 -9.03
N THR A 101 20.35 3.97 -8.01
CA THR A 101 19.98 4.73 -6.80
C THR A 101 21.21 5.28 -6.06
N PHE A 102 22.35 4.58 -6.14
CA PHE A 102 23.60 4.94 -5.46
C PHE A 102 24.80 5.07 -6.40
N SER A 103 24.57 5.49 -7.65
CA SER A 103 25.65 5.64 -8.65
C SER A 103 26.85 6.47 -8.15
N THR A 104 26.62 7.50 -7.33
CA THR A 104 27.69 8.33 -6.73
C THR A 104 28.54 7.60 -5.68
N GLU A 105 28.02 6.57 -5.01
CA GLU A 105 28.77 5.76 -4.05
C GLU A 105 29.86 4.94 -4.75
N ASN A 106 29.54 4.37 -5.92
CA ASN A 106 30.49 3.57 -6.71
C ASN A 106 31.72 4.37 -7.16
N ASP A 107 31.59 5.69 -7.36
CA ASP A 107 32.70 6.55 -7.76
C ASP A 107 33.61 6.95 -6.58
N MET A 108 33.16 6.73 -5.33
CA MET A 108 33.91 7.15 -4.14
C MET A 108 35.12 6.27 -3.85
N GLU A 109 35.03 4.98 -4.14
CA GLU A 109 36.17 4.06 -4.00
C GLU A 109 37.34 4.52 -4.87
N ILE A 110 37.06 4.85 -6.14
CA ILE A 110 38.05 5.36 -7.11
C ILE A 110 38.68 6.67 -6.60
N LYS A 111 37.86 7.63 -6.14
CA LYS A 111 38.38 8.91 -5.61
C LYS A 111 39.28 8.73 -4.38
N VAL A 112 38.97 7.75 -3.52
CA VAL A 112 39.82 7.42 -2.36
C VAL A 112 41.15 6.85 -2.82
N GLU A 113 41.16 5.93 -3.78
CA GLU A 113 42.39 5.38 -4.37
C GLU A 113 43.26 6.46 -5.02
N GLU A 114 42.67 7.35 -5.81
CA GLU A 114 43.37 8.49 -6.43
C GLU A 114 43.99 9.42 -5.37
N SER A 115 43.26 9.66 -4.28
CA SER A 115 43.72 10.51 -3.18
C SER A 115 44.90 9.92 -2.38
N LEU A 116 45.01 8.58 -2.33
CA LEU A 116 46.15 7.89 -1.73
C LEU A 116 47.43 8.06 -2.57
N MET A 117 47.30 8.22 -3.89
CA MET A 117 48.44 8.40 -4.81
C MET A 117 48.99 9.83 -4.85
N MET A 118 48.32 10.79 -4.20
CA MET A 118 48.76 12.19 -4.19
C MET A 118 50.00 12.45 -3.31
N PRO A 119 50.92 13.35 -3.70
CA PRO A 119 52.10 13.70 -2.91
C PRO A 119 51.74 14.49 -1.64
N ALA A 120 52.60 14.49 -0.63
CA ALA A 120 52.36 15.19 0.64
C ALA A 120 52.60 16.72 0.53
N VAL A 121 51.65 17.44 -0.06
CA VAL A 121 51.69 18.89 -0.26
C VAL A 121 50.39 19.56 0.21
N PHE A 122 50.39 20.88 0.36
CA PHE A 122 49.22 21.64 0.84
C PHE A 122 47.95 21.39 0.00
N HIS A 123 48.09 21.31 -1.33
CA HIS A 123 46.99 20.97 -2.23
C HIS A 123 46.33 19.63 -1.88
N THR A 124 47.11 18.64 -1.47
CA THR A 124 46.62 17.31 -1.09
C THR A 124 45.79 17.36 0.19
N VAL A 125 46.13 18.24 1.14
CA VAL A 125 45.31 18.47 2.32
C VAL A 125 43.95 19.02 1.91
N ALA A 126 43.92 20.06 1.06
CA ALA A 126 42.67 20.64 0.58
C ALA A 126 41.81 19.62 -0.20
N SER A 127 42.42 18.86 -1.10
CA SER A 127 41.75 17.80 -1.87
C SER A 127 41.17 16.70 -0.97
N ARG A 128 41.92 16.25 0.05
CA ARG A 128 41.43 15.26 1.03
C ARG A 128 40.30 15.80 1.90
N THR A 129 40.36 17.07 2.30
CA THR A 129 39.26 17.72 3.02
C THR A 129 38.00 17.74 2.16
N GLN A 130 38.11 18.11 0.88
CA GLN A 130 36.98 18.11 -0.04
C GLN A 130 36.38 16.71 -0.23
N LEU A 131 37.23 15.68 -0.42
CA LEU A 131 36.79 14.30 -0.52
C LEU A 131 36.06 13.84 0.76
N ALA A 132 36.57 14.17 1.94
CA ALA A 132 35.92 13.84 3.21
C ALA A 132 34.53 14.49 3.34
N VAL A 133 34.38 15.73 2.88
CA VAL A 133 33.07 16.42 2.83
C VAL A 133 32.12 15.70 1.87
N GLU A 134 32.59 15.33 0.68
CA GLU A 134 31.78 14.55 -0.28
C GLU A 134 31.35 13.19 0.31
N MET A 135 32.24 12.50 1.03
CA MET A 135 31.95 11.22 1.70
C MET A 135 30.87 11.37 2.75
N TYR A 136 30.94 12.43 3.54
CA TYR A 136 29.93 12.74 4.54
C TYR A 136 28.55 12.99 3.90
N GLU A 137 28.49 13.77 2.81
CA GLU A 137 27.22 14.04 2.13
C GLU A 137 26.61 12.80 1.48
N VAL A 138 27.43 11.92 0.90
CA VAL A 138 26.97 10.62 0.38
C VAL A 138 26.42 9.74 1.52
N ALA A 139 27.16 9.62 2.62
CA ALA A 139 26.73 8.83 3.77
C ALA A 139 25.42 9.35 4.38
N LYS A 140 25.24 10.68 4.45
CA LYS A 140 24.00 11.30 4.94
C LYS A 140 22.80 10.98 4.04
N LYS A 141 22.98 11.02 2.72
CA LYS A 141 21.95 10.61 1.76
C LYS A 141 21.59 9.14 1.89
N LEU A 142 22.59 8.28 2.04
CA LEU A 142 22.38 6.83 2.24
C LEU A 142 21.60 6.56 3.54
N SER A 143 21.94 7.24 4.64
CA SER A 143 21.21 7.14 5.91
C SER A 143 19.74 7.52 5.76
N SER A 144 19.46 8.68 5.14
CA SER A 144 18.09 9.15 4.92
C SER A 144 17.28 8.20 4.02
N PHE A 145 17.93 7.61 3.03
CA PHE A 145 17.31 6.59 2.19
C PHE A 145 16.95 5.33 2.98
N CYS A 146 17.86 4.82 3.82
CA CYS A 146 17.61 3.67 4.69
C CYS A 146 16.46 3.93 5.68
N GLU A 147 16.41 5.14 6.27
CA GLU A 147 15.29 5.55 7.14
C GLU A 147 13.95 5.53 6.38
N SER A 148 13.95 5.99 5.13
CA SER A 148 12.77 5.97 4.25
C SER A 148 12.34 4.53 3.94
N LEU A 149 13.28 3.61 3.68
CA LEU A 149 12.95 2.21 3.46
C LEU A 149 12.29 1.55 4.67
N VAL A 150 12.79 1.82 5.88
CA VAL A 150 12.19 1.30 7.13
C VAL A 150 10.78 1.86 7.33
N HIS A 151 10.58 3.14 7.01
CA HIS A 151 9.27 3.77 7.03
C HIS A 151 8.31 3.11 6.03
N ASP A 152 8.74 2.92 4.78
CA ASP A 152 7.95 2.28 3.74
C ASP A 152 7.58 0.83 4.11
N GLU A 153 8.51 0.07 4.70
CA GLU A 153 8.24 -1.27 5.21
C GLU A 153 7.17 -1.26 6.30
N HIS A 154 7.26 -0.31 7.24
CA HIS A 154 6.27 -0.16 8.30
C HIS A 154 4.87 0.11 7.73
N LEU A 155 4.76 1.00 6.75
CA LEU A 155 3.50 1.31 6.08
C LEU A 155 2.96 0.12 5.28
N GLN A 156 3.83 -0.63 4.61
CA GLN A 156 3.44 -1.87 3.93
C GLN A 156 2.87 -2.90 4.92
N HIS A 157 3.52 -3.07 6.07
CA HIS A 157 3.03 -3.97 7.12
C HIS A 157 1.65 -3.54 7.64
N GLN A 158 1.45 -2.25 7.92
CA GLN A 158 0.14 -1.73 8.34
C GLN A 158 -0.94 -1.98 7.28
N GLY A 159 -0.62 -1.77 6.00
CA GLY A 159 -1.54 -2.03 4.90
C GLY A 159 -1.96 -3.50 4.85
N TRP A 160 -1.00 -4.43 4.98
CA TRP A 160 -1.31 -5.86 5.03
C TRP A 160 -2.13 -6.25 6.25
N ALA A 161 -1.86 -5.64 7.41
CA ALA A 161 -2.68 -5.84 8.61
C ALA A 161 -4.14 -5.40 8.38
N ALA A 162 -4.38 -4.29 7.66
CA ALA A 162 -5.72 -3.85 7.28
C ALA A 162 -6.42 -4.86 6.37
N ILE A 163 -5.71 -5.44 5.39
CA ILE A 163 -6.26 -6.51 4.54
C ILE A 163 -6.60 -7.75 5.36
N MET A 164 -5.74 -8.14 6.29
CA MET A 164 -6.00 -9.29 7.17
C MET A 164 -7.24 -9.07 8.03
N ALA A 165 -7.42 -7.87 8.60
CA ALA A 165 -8.64 -7.51 9.33
C ALA A 165 -9.89 -7.60 8.43
N ASN A 166 -9.80 -7.12 7.19
CA ASN A 166 -10.89 -7.24 6.21
C ASN A 166 -11.28 -8.70 5.95
N LEU A 167 -10.27 -9.56 5.73
CA LEU A 167 -10.48 -10.97 5.46
C LEU A 167 -11.09 -11.70 6.66
N GLU A 168 -10.68 -11.35 7.87
CA GLU A 168 -11.26 -11.87 9.11
C GLU A 168 -12.74 -11.47 9.25
N ASP A 169 -13.08 -10.22 8.98
CA ASP A 169 -14.46 -9.72 9.00
C ASP A 169 -15.35 -10.41 7.96
N CYS A 170 -14.82 -10.60 6.73
CA CYS A 170 -15.49 -11.35 5.68
C CYS A 170 -15.73 -12.80 6.11
N SER A 171 -14.68 -13.47 6.62
CA SER A 171 -14.76 -14.87 7.09
C SER A 171 -15.84 -15.03 8.17
N ASN A 172 -15.82 -14.16 9.19
CA ASN A 172 -16.80 -14.15 10.27
C ASN A 172 -18.23 -13.90 9.75
N SER A 173 -18.39 -13.02 8.76
CA SER A 173 -19.70 -12.74 8.15
C SER A 173 -20.24 -13.94 7.38
N TYR A 174 -19.39 -14.63 6.61
CA TYR A 174 -19.76 -15.86 5.91
C TYR A 174 -20.08 -17.00 6.86
N GLN A 175 -19.32 -17.17 7.95
CA GLN A 175 -19.61 -18.18 8.96
C GLN A 175 -20.98 -17.97 9.61
N LYS A 176 -21.33 -16.72 9.95
CA LYS A 176 -22.65 -16.37 10.47
C LYS A 176 -23.76 -16.65 9.45
N LEU A 177 -23.51 -16.37 8.17
CA LEU A 177 -24.47 -16.66 7.10
C LEU A 177 -24.69 -18.16 6.93
N LEU A 178 -23.61 -18.95 6.94
CA LEU A 178 -23.65 -20.41 6.84
C LEU A 178 -24.46 -21.00 8.00
N PHE A 179 -24.17 -20.58 9.23
CA PHE A 179 -24.90 -21.06 10.42
C PHE A 179 -26.41 -20.80 10.31
N LYS A 180 -26.80 -19.60 9.84
CA LYS A 180 -28.22 -19.28 9.60
C LYS A 180 -28.84 -20.18 8.53
N PHE A 181 -28.12 -20.40 7.43
CA PHE A 181 -28.56 -21.27 6.36
C PHE A 181 -28.75 -22.71 6.86
N GLU A 182 -27.78 -23.28 7.57
CA GLU A 182 -27.84 -24.63 8.12
C GLU A 182 -29.02 -24.80 9.07
N ASN A 183 -29.28 -23.80 9.93
CA ASN A 183 -30.41 -23.83 10.85
C ASN A 183 -31.75 -23.80 10.09
N ILE A 184 -31.91 -22.91 9.11
CA ILE A 184 -33.12 -22.82 8.28
C ILE A 184 -33.33 -24.12 7.49
N TYR A 185 -32.26 -24.66 6.89
CA TYR A 185 -32.33 -25.87 6.10
C TYR A 185 -32.67 -27.10 6.96
N SER A 186 -32.09 -27.22 8.15
CA SER A 186 -32.42 -28.27 9.12
C SER A 186 -33.89 -28.20 9.54
N ASN A 187 -34.41 -27.00 9.84
CA ASN A 187 -35.82 -26.81 10.16
C ASN A 187 -36.74 -27.18 8.99
N TYR A 188 -36.34 -26.85 7.75
CA TYR A 188 -37.06 -27.25 6.55
C TYR A 188 -37.11 -28.77 6.40
N LEU A 189 -35.98 -29.48 6.57
CA LEU A 189 -35.94 -30.94 6.54
C LEU A 189 -36.85 -31.58 7.60
N GLN A 190 -36.82 -31.06 8.83
CA GLN A 190 -37.71 -31.52 9.90
C GLN A 190 -39.18 -31.31 9.53
N SER A 191 -39.53 -30.16 8.95
CA SER A 191 -40.90 -29.88 8.51
C SER A 191 -41.40 -30.86 7.45
N ILE A 192 -40.52 -31.32 6.55
CA ILE A 192 -40.85 -32.35 5.55
C ILE A 192 -41.17 -33.67 6.25
N GLU A 193 -40.35 -34.09 7.21
CA GLU A 193 -40.58 -35.32 7.98
C GLU A 193 -41.90 -35.25 8.75
N ASP A 194 -42.17 -34.14 9.42
CA ASP A 194 -43.40 -33.94 10.19
C ASP A 194 -44.64 -33.99 9.29
N ILE A 195 -44.57 -33.38 8.09
CA ILE A 195 -45.66 -33.43 7.10
C ILE A 195 -45.87 -34.87 6.62
N LYS A 196 -44.79 -35.60 6.29
CA LYS A 196 -44.88 -37.00 5.87
C LYS A 196 -45.54 -37.86 6.95
N LEU A 197 -45.11 -37.70 8.21
CA LEU A 197 -45.65 -38.45 9.34
C LEU A 197 -47.15 -38.21 9.50
N LYS A 198 -47.58 -36.94 9.44
CA LYS A 198 -49.00 -36.58 9.50
C LYS A 198 -49.79 -37.22 8.37
N LEU A 199 -49.29 -37.14 7.13
CA LEU A 199 -49.96 -37.75 5.98
C LEU A 199 -50.12 -39.26 6.13
N THR A 200 -49.11 -39.97 6.64
CA THR A 200 -49.22 -41.42 6.87
C THR A 200 -50.28 -41.75 7.92
N GLN A 201 -50.41 -40.95 8.98
CA GLN A 201 -51.46 -41.12 10.00
C GLN A 201 -52.87 -40.91 9.44
N TYR A 202 -53.06 -39.99 8.50
CA TYR A 202 -54.37 -39.74 7.87
C TYR A 202 -54.78 -40.79 6.83
N VAL A 203 -53.85 -41.57 6.27
CA VAL A 203 -54.15 -42.57 5.21
C VAL A 203 -54.44 -43.97 5.80
N CYS A 204 -54.11 -44.21 7.06
CA CYS A 204 -54.36 -45.48 7.76
C CYS A 204 -55.70 -45.55 8.54
N HIS A 205 -56.57 -44.56 8.37
CA HIS A 205 -57.95 -44.53 8.87
C HIS A 205 -58.93 -44.51 7.69
#